data_AF-A0A378RMG7-F1
#
_entry.id   AF-A0A378RMG7-F1
#
_cell.length_a   1.000
_cell.length_b   1.000
_cell.length_c   1.000
_cell.angle_alpha   90.00
_cell.angle_beta   90.00
_cell.angle_gamma   90.00
#
_symmetry.space_group_name_H-M   'P 1'
#
loop_
_entity.id
_entity.type
_entity.pdbx_description
1 polymer ?
#
loop_
_entity_poly.entity_id
_entity_poly.type
_entity_poly.pdbx_seq_one_letter_code
_entity_poly.pdbx_strand_id
1 'polypeptide(L)'
;MPYLMEKDKEVELKIRNKIAQLVKKVEGVPEEFIPQLNVSNDFASPYIDIGFGGAVYLVVRERGVEYERTYYPEVDLLIKEVFKRIAFQLAVRDEAEQRKNEADYSFDKIEKLQLDYLNKFDLE
;
A
#
# COMPACT_ATOMS: atom_id res chain seq x y z
N MET A 1 -6.60 24.68 -17.57
CA MET A 1 -5.45 23.77 -17.73
C MET A 1 -4.48 23.83 -16.55
N PRO A 2 -3.92 24.98 -16.12
CA PRO A 2 -2.94 25.00 -15.01
C PRO A 2 -3.50 24.51 -13.67
N TYR A 3 -4.75 24.86 -13.35
CA TYR A 3 -5.45 24.43 -12.12
C TYR A 3 -5.51 22.90 -11.90
N LEU A 4 -5.60 22.12 -12.98
CA LEU A 4 -5.73 20.67 -12.88
C LEU A 4 -4.38 20.01 -12.57
N MET A 5 -3.29 20.53 -13.13
CA MET A 5 -1.93 20.10 -12.78
C MET A 5 -1.56 20.47 -11.33
N GLU A 6 -2.08 21.59 -10.82
CA GLU A 6 -1.91 21.95 -9.40
C GLU A 6 -2.63 20.95 -8.49
N LYS A 7 -3.85 20.55 -8.86
CA LYS A 7 -4.62 19.56 -8.11
C LYS A 7 -3.96 18.19 -8.10
N ASP A 8 -3.42 17.73 -9.22
CA ASP A 8 -2.71 16.44 -9.31
C ASP A 8 -1.49 16.43 -8.35
N LYS A 9 -0.72 17.53 -8.33
CA LYS A 9 0.43 17.70 -7.42
C LYS A 9 0.03 17.78 -5.94
N GLU A 10 -1.08 18.45 -5.64
CA GLU A 10 -1.61 18.54 -4.27
C GLU A 10 -1.98 17.15 -3.75
N VAL A 11 -2.69 16.36 -4.56
CA VAL A 11 -3.08 14.98 -4.23
C VAL A 11 -1.84 14.09 -4.08
N GLU A 12 -0.87 14.19 -5.00
CA GLU A 12 0.40 13.47 -4.91
C GLU A 12 1.12 13.76 -3.59
N LEU A 13 1.29 15.04 -3.25
CA LEU A 13 1.95 15.45 -2.02
C LEU A 13 1.20 14.96 -0.78
N LYS A 14 -0.14 15.01 -0.79
CA LYS A 14 -0.98 14.50 0.29
C LYS A 14 -0.77 12.99 0.49
N ILE A 15 -0.75 12.21 -0.59
CA ILE A 15 -0.50 10.76 -0.54
C ILE A 15 0.90 10.47 0.00
N ARG A 16 1.94 11.12 -0.54
CA ARG A 16 3.33 10.96 -0.08
C ARG A 16 3.47 11.24 1.41
N ASN A 17 2.89 12.35 1.88
CA ASN A 17 2.96 12.74 3.28
C ASN A 17 2.25 11.72 4.19
N LYS A 18 1.07 11.23 3.80
CA LYS A 18 0.35 10.21 4.58
C LYS A 18 1.10 8.88 4.64
N ILE A 19 1.61 8.41 3.50
CA ILE A 19 2.45 7.19 3.47
C ILE A 19 3.67 7.36 4.37
N ALA A 20 4.40 8.48 4.23
CA ALA A 20 5.60 8.73 5.03
C ALA A 20 5.31 8.84 6.54
N GLN A 21 4.16 9.41 6.93
CA GLN A 21 3.74 9.49 8.33
C GLN A 21 3.42 8.11 8.91
N LEU A 22 2.70 7.29 8.16
CA LEU A 22 2.27 5.97 8.61
C LEU A 22 3.42 4.96 8.62
N VAL A 23 4.30 4.96 7.61
CA VAL A 23 5.51 4.12 7.59
C VAL A 23 6.39 4.38 8.81
N LYS A 24 6.49 5.62 9.27
CA LYS A 24 7.26 5.96 10.49
C LYS A 24 6.70 5.36 11.78
N LYS A 25 5.45 4.92 11.81
CA LYS A 25 4.84 4.30 12.99
C LYS A 25 5.27 2.84 13.19
N VAL A 26 5.72 2.19 12.13
CA VAL A 26 6.16 0.78 12.15
C VAL A 26 7.62 0.74 11.73
N GLU A 27 8.48 0.30 12.64
CA GLU A 27 9.90 0.16 12.34
C GLU A 27 10.13 -0.97 11.32
N GLY A 28 11.02 -0.75 10.35
CA GLY A 28 11.47 -1.78 9.43
C GLY A 28 10.47 -2.20 8.34
N VAL A 29 9.55 -1.31 7.95
CA VAL A 29 8.75 -1.49 6.72
C VAL A 29 9.68 -1.45 5.51
N PRO A 30 9.79 -2.54 4.72
CA PRO A 30 10.63 -2.56 3.52
C PRO A 30 10.12 -1.59 2.45
N GLU A 31 11.04 -0.95 1.73
CA GLU A 31 10.68 0.01 0.68
C GLU A 31 9.91 -0.67 -0.46
N GLU A 32 10.20 -1.94 -0.74
CA GLU A 32 9.52 -2.72 -1.77
C GLU A 32 8.04 -2.99 -1.48
N PHE A 33 7.59 -2.84 -0.22
CA PHE A 33 6.17 -2.95 0.14
C PHE A 33 5.42 -1.63 -0.06
N ILE A 34 6.14 -0.51 -0.18
CA ILE A 34 5.55 0.80 -0.35
C ILE A 34 5.25 1.02 -1.84
N PRO A 35 3.97 1.25 -2.23
CA PRO A 35 3.63 1.43 -3.63
C PRO A 35 4.24 2.73 -4.17
N GLN A 36 4.75 2.66 -5.40
CA GLN A 36 5.22 3.85 -6.10
C GLN A 36 4.04 4.66 -6.66
N LEU A 37 4.26 5.95 -6.89
CA LEU A 37 3.28 6.84 -7.52
C LEU A 37 3.57 6.94 -9.01
N ASN A 38 2.55 6.70 -9.85
CA ASN A 38 2.58 6.78 -11.31
C ASN A 38 3.63 5.89 -11.99
N VAL A 39 4.18 4.92 -11.27
CA VAL A 39 5.22 4.00 -11.78
C VAL A 39 4.84 2.57 -11.41
N SER A 40 4.58 1.77 -12.45
CA SER A 40 4.45 0.31 -12.34
C SER A 40 5.84 -0.32 -12.28
N ASN A 41 6.02 -1.34 -11.44
CA ASN A 41 7.19 -2.21 -11.53
C ASN A 41 7.00 -3.38 -12.51
N ASP A 42 5.80 -3.55 -13.07
CA ASP A 42 5.40 -4.63 -13.99
C ASP A 42 5.58 -6.07 -13.44
N PHE A 43 5.67 -6.22 -12.12
CA PHE A 43 5.78 -7.49 -11.40
C PHE A 43 4.55 -7.77 -10.51
N ALA A 44 3.36 -7.35 -10.96
CA ALA A 44 2.10 -7.48 -10.22
C ALA A 44 2.11 -6.80 -8.83
N SER A 45 3.06 -5.91 -8.55
CA SER A 45 3.02 -5.09 -7.35
C SER A 45 2.08 -3.89 -7.58
N PRO A 46 1.17 -3.59 -6.65
CA PRO A 46 0.28 -2.45 -6.80
C PRO A 46 1.06 -1.14 -6.80
N TYR A 47 0.66 -0.21 -7.65
CA TYR A 47 1.12 1.18 -7.65
C TYR A 47 -0.08 2.13 -7.61
N ILE A 48 0.16 3.37 -7.20
CA ILE A 48 -0.88 4.39 -7.13
C ILE A 48 -0.80 5.24 -8.39
N ASP A 49 -1.87 5.25 -9.18
CA ASP A 49 -2.01 6.08 -10.37
C ASP A 49 -2.84 7.32 -10.02
N ILE A 50 -2.26 8.50 -10.23
CA ILE A 50 -2.91 9.80 -10.03
C ILE A 50 -3.31 10.31 -11.41
N GLY A 51 -4.56 10.02 -11.76
CA GLY A 51 -5.18 10.48 -12.98
C GLY A 51 -5.57 11.95 -12.92
N PHE A 52 -6.00 12.44 -14.08
CA PHE A 52 -6.34 13.84 -14.31
C PHE A 52 -7.38 14.38 -13.32
N GLY A 53 -7.10 15.57 -12.76
CA GLY A 53 -8.01 16.23 -11.84
C GLY A 53 -7.98 15.64 -10.43
N GLY A 54 -6.88 15.01 -10.06
CA GLY A 54 -6.64 14.39 -8.76
C GLY A 54 -7.41 13.09 -8.52
N ALA A 55 -7.85 12.42 -9.59
CA ALA A 55 -8.47 11.10 -9.46
C ALA A 55 -7.41 10.07 -9.07
N VAL A 56 -7.69 9.23 -8.07
CA VAL A 56 -6.69 8.30 -7.55
C VAL A 56 -7.13 6.86 -7.74
N TYR A 57 -6.21 6.04 -8.23
CA TYR A 57 -6.43 4.62 -8.48
C TYR A 57 -5.34 3.80 -7.81
N LEU A 58 -5.70 2.62 -7.31
CA LEU A 58 -4.75 1.55 -7.03
C LEU A 58 -4.76 0.61 -8.24
N VAL A 59 -3.60 0.41 -8.85
CA VAL A 59 -3.48 -0.33 -10.12
C VAL A 59 -2.50 -1.49 -9.94
N VAL A 60 -2.88 -2.67 -10.44
CA VAL A 60 -2.02 -3.85 -10.50
C VAL A 60 -1.74 -4.18 -11.95
N ARG A 61 -0.46 -4.23 -12.31
CA ARG A 61 0.01 -4.50 -13.66
C ARG A 61 1.14 -5.53 -13.63
N GLU A 62 1.11 -6.48 -14.56
CA GLU A 62 2.19 -7.46 -14.74
C GLU A 62 2.53 -7.57 -16.23
N ARG A 63 3.81 -7.47 -16.58
CA ARG A 63 4.30 -7.65 -17.97
C ARG A 63 3.52 -6.85 -19.00
N GLY A 64 3.20 -5.60 -18.65
CA GLY A 64 2.46 -4.70 -19.53
C GLY A 64 0.94 -4.85 -19.51
N VAL A 65 0.39 -5.87 -18.84
CA VAL A 65 -1.06 -6.14 -18.75
C VAL A 65 -1.62 -5.61 -17.43
N GLU A 66 -2.64 -4.75 -17.50
CA GLU A 66 -3.36 -4.24 -16.33
C GLU A 66 -4.41 -5.29 -15.90
N TYR A 67 -4.31 -5.76 -14.66
CA TYR A 67 -5.21 -6.77 -14.07
C TYR A 67 -6.30 -6.14 -13.21
N GLU A 68 -5.93 -5.09 -12.48
CA GLU A 68 -6.82 -4.40 -11.55
C GLU A 68 -6.60 -2.90 -11.67
N ARG A 69 -7.70 -2.13 -11.69
CA ARG A 69 -7.71 -0.68 -11.48
C ARG A 69 -8.90 -0.34 -10.62
N THR A 70 -8.62 0.04 -9.39
CA THR A 70 -9.65 0.36 -8.40
C THR A 70 -9.62 1.86 -8.11
N TYR A 71 -10.72 2.55 -8.38
CA TYR A 71 -10.87 3.98 -8.10
C TYR A 71 -11.16 4.23 -6.62
N TYR A 72 -10.50 5.24 -6.05
CA TYR A 72 -10.73 5.70 -4.69
C TYR A 72 -11.23 7.14 -4.71
N PRO A 73 -12.46 7.42 -4.25
CA PRO A 73 -13.02 8.77 -4.25
C PRO A 73 -12.32 9.68 -3.22
N GLU A 74 -11.67 9.09 -2.23
CA GLU A 74 -10.97 9.79 -1.16
C GLU A 74 -9.58 9.19 -0.94
N VAL A 75 -8.59 10.06 -0.74
CA VAL A 75 -7.22 9.65 -0.40
C VAL A 75 -7.19 8.76 0.83
N ASP A 76 -8.07 8.98 1.80
CA ASP A 76 -8.06 8.26 3.07
C ASP A 76 -8.48 6.79 2.90
N LEU A 77 -9.40 6.51 1.97
CA LEU A 77 -9.79 5.15 1.60
C LEU A 77 -8.66 4.43 0.85
N LEU A 78 -7.98 5.13 -0.06
CA LEU A 78 -6.79 4.59 -0.73
C LEU A 78 -5.71 4.23 0.30
N ILE A 79 -5.41 5.14 1.22
CA ILE A 79 -4.39 4.91 2.25
C ILE A 79 -4.76 3.70 3.12
N LYS A 80 -6.03 3.54 3.50
CA LYS A 80 -6.50 2.34 4.21
C LYS A 80 -6.21 1.06 3.42
N GLU A 81 -6.54 1.01 2.14
CA GLU A 81 -6.28 -0.17 1.31
C GLU A 81 -4.78 -0.45 1.15
N VAL A 82 -3.98 0.58 0.87
CA VAL A 82 -2.52 0.47 0.73
C VAL A 82 -1.91 -0.14 1.99
N PHE A 83 -2.28 0.38 3.16
CA PHE A 83 -1.72 -0.11 4.42
C PHE A 83 -2.29 -1.46 4.84
N LYS A 84 -3.51 -1.82 4.43
CA LYS A 84 -4.02 -3.18 4.57
C LYS A 84 -3.16 -4.19 3.80
N ARG A 85 -2.72 -3.84 2.59
CA ARG A 85 -1.80 -4.67 1.78
C ARG A 85 -0.40 -4.72 2.39
N ILE A 86 0.14 -3.59 2.84
CA ILE A 86 1.44 -3.54 3.54
C ILE A 86 1.41 -4.38 4.83
N ALA A 87 0.37 -4.24 5.65
CA ALA A 87 0.19 -5.01 6.88
C ALA A 87 0.15 -6.52 6.60
N PHE A 88 -0.52 -6.94 5.52
CA PHE A 88 -0.52 -8.34 5.09
C PHE A 88 0.87 -8.83 4.70
N GLN A 89 1.62 -8.05 3.91
CA GLN A 89 2.98 -8.41 3.49
C GLN A 89 3.94 -8.52 4.70
N LEU A 90 3.83 -7.59 5.66
CA LEU A 90 4.59 -7.65 6.91
C LEU A 90 4.22 -8.88 7.75
N ALA A 91 2.93 -9.18 7.89
CA ALA A 91 2.45 -10.35 8.62
C ALA A 91 2.95 -11.66 8.00
N VAL A 92 2.93 -11.78 6.67
CA VAL A 92 3.47 -12.94 5.95
C VAL A 92 4.98 -13.06 6.15
N ARG A 93 5.72 -11.95 6.08
CA ARG A 93 7.17 -11.94 6.31
C ARG A 93 7.51 -12.41 7.73
N ASP A 94 6.86 -11.84 8.73
CA ASP A 94 7.12 -12.14 10.14
C ASP A 94 6.73 -13.59 10.48
N GLU A 95 5.61 -14.09 9.95
CA GLU A 95 5.23 -15.49 10.14
C GLU A 95 6.25 -16.41 9.47
N ALA A 96 6.72 -16.10 8.26
CA ALA A 96 7.77 -16.88 7.59
C ALA A 96 9.11 -16.86 8.35
N GLU A 97 9.48 -15.75 8.98
CA GLU A 97 10.67 -15.65 9.82
C GLU A 97 10.55 -16.48 11.10
N GLN A 98 9.40 -16.44 11.76
CA GLN A 98 9.12 -17.25 12.96
C GLN A 98 9.07 -18.75 12.63
N ARG A 99 8.56 -19.10 11.45
CA ARG A 99 8.51 -20.49 10.96
C ARG A 99 9.89 -21.11 10.77
N LYS A 100 10.98 -20.34 10.67
CA LYS A 100 12.33 -20.94 10.68
C LYS A 100 12.56 -21.83 11.92
N ASN A 101 11.72 -21.71 12.96
CA ASN A 101 11.75 -22.52 14.17
C ASN A 101 10.52 -23.46 14.36
N GLU A 102 9.52 -23.46 13.47
CA GLU A 102 8.26 -24.22 13.59
C GLU A 102 7.82 -24.82 12.24
N ALA A 103 7.19 -25.99 12.20
CA ALA A 103 7.03 -26.74 10.94
C ALA A 103 5.90 -26.24 10.01
N ASP A 104 4.90 -25.51 10.50
CA ASP A 104 3.64 -25.29 9.78
C ASP A 104 3.27 -23.82 9.56
N TYR A 105 2.73 -23.54 8.36
CA TYR A 105 2.10 -22.27 7.99
C TYR A 105 0.78 -22.09 8.74
N SER A 106 0.53 -20.91 9.31
CA SER A 106 -0.73 -20.60 10.01
C SER A 106 -1.39 -19.34 9.47
N PHE A 107 -2.56 -19.50 8.85
CA PHE A 107 -3.38 -18.39 8.38
C PHE A 107 -3.88 -17.52 9.54
N ASP A 108 -4.37 -18.13 10.63
CA ASP A 108 -4.84 -17.42 11.82
C ASP A 108 -3.75 -16.52 12.45
N LYS A 109 -2.48 -16.95 12.34
CA LYS A 109 -1.33 -16.19 12.82
C LYS A 109 -1.06 -14.96 11.95
N ILE A 110 -1.17 -15.10 10.63
CA ILE A 110 -1.05 -13.98 9.69
C ILE A 110 -2.18 -12.98 9.91
N GLU A 111 -3.42 -13.44 10.11
CA GLU A 111 -4.56 -12.55 10.38
C GLU A 111 -4.33 -11.73 11.66
N LYS A 112 -3.89 -12.37 12.75
CA LYS A 112 -3.54 -11.66 14.00
C LYS A 112 -2.41 -10.65 13.81
N LEU A 113 -1.32 -11.05 13.14
CA LEU A 113 -0.20 -10.15 12.85
C LEU A 113 -0.64 -8.97 11.97
N GLN A 114 -1.52 -9.20 10.99
CA GLN A 114 -2.05 -8.15 10.13
C GLN A 114 -2.87 -7.13 10.94
N LEU A 115 -3.75 -7.58 11.84
CA LEU A 115 -4.50 -6.71 12.74
C LEU A 115 -3.55 -5.92 13.66
N ASP A 116 -2.52 -6.56 14.20
CA ASP A 116 -1.51 -5.86 15.03
C ASP A 116 -0.81 -4.74 14.23
N TYR A 117 -0.50 -4.98 12.96
CA TYR A 117 0.08 -3.94 12.09
C TYR A 117 -0.93 -2.84 11.76
N LEU A 118 -2.18 -3.16 11.46
CA LEU A 118 -3.23 -2.17 11.20
C LEU A 118 -3.48 -1.27 12.41
N ASN A 119 -3.47 -1.84 13.62
CA ASN A 119 -3.53 -1.09 14.87
C ASN A 119 -2.34 -0.14 15.03
N LYS A 120 -1.11 -0.58 14.73
CA LYS A 120 0.09 0.29 14.77
C LYS A 120 0.02 1.43 13.76
N PHE A 121 -0.70 1.26 12.65
CA PHE A 121 -0.93 2.34 11.69
C PHE A 121 -2.05 3.32 12.11
N ASP A 122 -2.80 3.04 13.17
CA ASP A 122 -4.04 3.72 13.57
C ASP A 122 -5.12 3.66 12.47
N LEU A 123 -5.32 2.47 11.88
CA LEU A 123 -6.28 2.26 10.78
C LEU A 123 -7.46 1.32 11.12
N GLU A 124 -7.53 0.86 12.37
CA GLU A 124 -8.69 0.14 12.94
C GLU A 124 -9.64 1.07 13.71
#